data_AF-I7FWD4-F1
#
_entry.id   AF-I7FWD4-F1
#
_cell.length_a   1.000
_cell.length_b   1.000
_cell.length_c   1.000
_cell.angle_alpha   90.00
_cell.angle_beta   90.00
_cell.angle_gamma   90.00
#
_symmetry.space_group_name_H-M   'P 1'
#
loop_
_entity.id
_entity.type
_entity.pdbx_description
1 polymer ?
#
loop_
_entity_poly.entity_id
_entity_poly.type
_entity_poly.pdbx_seq_one_letter_code
_entity_poly.pdbx_strand_id
1 'polypeptide(L)'
;VDGPNASHMTPTALDRWQNRLEDLFNGRPYDMYDAALSDTVSKFPVDIQPFKDMVDGMRMDLWKSRYNNFDELYLYCYYVAGTVGLMSVPVMGIAPDSKASTESVYKAALALGIANQLTNILRDVGEDARRGRIYLPQDELAQAGLSDDDIFKGRVTDEWRSFMKGQIRRARMFFEEAEKGIYELNSASRWPVLASLLLY
;
A
#
# COMPACT_ATOMS: atom_id res chain seq x y z
N VAL A 1 -8.31 9.35 4.08
CA VAL A 1 -8.58 8.17 4.91
C VAL A 1 -9.87 7.56 4.44
N ASP A 2 -9.83 6.28 4.11
CA ASP A 2 -10.96 5.52 3.59
C ASP A 2 -11.53 4.60 4.67
N GLY A 3 -12.75 4.12 4.48
CA GLY A 3 -13.42 3.21 5.40
C GLY A 3 -14.34 3.89 6.44
N PRO A 4 -15.08 3.08 7.23
CA PRO A 4 -16.19 3.54 8.05
C PRO A 4 -15.79 4.54 9.16
N ASN A 5 -14.51 4.59 9.52
CA ASN A 5 -13.98 5.49 10.55
C ASN A 5 -13.19 6.68 9.99
N ALA A 6 -13.24 6.92 8.67
CA ALA A 6 -12.51 8.01 8.02
C ALA A 6 -12.79 9.39 8.62
N SER A 7 -14.05 9.68 8.97
CA SER A 7 -14.49 10.92 9.60
C SER A 7 -13.93 11.14 11.02
N HIS A 8 -13.44 10.08 11.65
CA HIS A 8 -12.87 10.11 13.01
C HIS A 8 -11.34 10.15 13.01
N MET A 9 -10.70 10.06 11.84
CA MET A 9 -9.25 10.10 11.72
C MET A 9 -8.76 11.56 11.74
N THR A 10 -8.45 12.04 12.93
CA THR A 10 -7.87 13.38 13.17
C THR A 10 -6.36 13.26 13.47
N PRO A 11 -5.57 14.35 13.38
CA PRO A 11 -4.16 14.32 13.80
C PRO A 11 -3.99 13.77 15.22
N THR A 12 -4.80 14.22 16.17
CA THR A 12 -4.79 13.71 17.56
C THR A 12 -5.16 12.23 17.66
N ALA A 13 -6.04 11.73 16.79
CA ALA A 13 -6.34 10.30 16.75
C ALA A 13 -5.13 9.50 16.25
N LEU A 14 -4.42 10.00 15.23
CA LEU A 14 -3.20 9.35 14.71
C LEU A 14 -2.05 9.38 15.72
N ASP A 15 -1.92 10.45 16.50
CA ASP A 15 -0.94 10.50 17.60
C ASP A 15 -1.25 9.46 18.68
N ARG A 16 -2.55 9.25 18.97
CA ARG A 16 -2.97 8.18 19.88
C ARG A 16 -2.63 6.79 19.31
N TRP A 17 -2.86 6.57 18.02
CA TRP A 17 -2.49 5.31 17.35
C TRP A 17 -0.98 5.07 17.41
N GLN A 18 -0.16 6.09 17.18
CA GLN A 18 1.28 5.98 17.29
C GLN A 18 1.72 5.64 18.73
N ASN A 19 1.16 6.29 19.75
CA ASN A 19 1.49 5.97 21.14
C ASN A 19 1.07 4.54 21.50
N ARG A 20 -0.12 4.10 21.10
CA ARG A 20 -0.59 2.72 21.30
C ARG A 20 0.31 1.70 20.61
N LEU A 21 0.78 2.01 19.40
CA LEU A 21 1.73 1.18 18.67
C LEU A 21 3.05 1.04 19.43
N GLU A 22 3.59 2.11 20.00
CA GLU A 22 4.79 2.01 20.83
C GLU A 22 4.54 1.21 22.11
N ASP A 23 3.40 1.41 22.77
CA ASP A 23 3.05 0.68 23.98
C ASP A 23 2.88 -0.82 23.74
N LEU A 24 2.19 -1.23 22.67
CA LEU A 24 1.96 -2.65 22.38
C LEU A 24 3.27 -3.39 22.02
N PHE A 25 4.20 -2.73 21.31
CA PHE A 25 5.53 -3.29 21.02
C PHE A 25 6.40 -3.38 22.28
N ASN A 26 6.10 -2.60 23.32
CA ASN A 26 6.69 -2.71 24.65
C ASN A 26 5.89 -3.64 25.59
N GLY A 27 4.95 -4.44 25.07
CA GLY A 27 4.16 -5.41 25.85
C GLY A 27 3.06 -4.79 26.71
N ARG A 28 2.60 -3.58 26.39
CA ARG A 28 1.52 -2.87 27.11
C ARG A 28 0.29 -2.65 26.21
N PRO A 29 -0.48 -3.70 25.85
CA PRO A 29 -1.65 -3.53 24.99
C PRO A 29 -2.78 -2.75 25.69
N TYR A 30 -3.47 -1.88 24.96
CA TYR A 30 -4.61 -1.12 25.49
C TYR A 30 -5.95 -1.87 25.36
N ASP A 31 -6.16 -2.59 24.26
CA ASP A 31 -7.38 -3.37 24.00
C ASP A 31 -7.07 -4.73 23.35
N MET A 32 -8.13 -5.45 22.92
CA MET A 32 -7.99 -6.79 22.34
C MET A 32 -7.25 -6.82 21.00
N TYR A 33 -7.28 -5.74 20.22
CA TYR A 33 -6.56 -5.67 18.95
C TYR A 33 -5.07 -5.49 19.20
N ASP A 34 -4.73 -4.60 20.15
CA ASP A 34 -3.33 -4.42 20.58
C ASP A 34 -2.79 -5.71 21.20
N ALA A 35 -3.59 -6.45 21.98
CA ALA A 35 -3.18 -7.71 22.57
C ALA A 35 -2.89 -8.78 21.51
N ALA A 36 -3.71 -8.90 20.47
CA ALA A 36 -3.47 -9.83 19.36
C ALA A 36 -2.20 -9.49 18.58
N LEU A 37 -1.96 -8.20 18.31
CA LEU A 37 -0.71 -7.77 17.67
C LEU A 37 0.49 -7.97 18.59
N SER A 38 0.36 -7.68 19.89
CA SER A 38 1.41 -7.91 20.90
C SER A 38 1.82 -9.38 20.97
N ASP A 39 0.86 -10.31 20.92
CA ASP A 39 1.13 -11.76 20.82
C ASP A 39 1.91 -12.09 19.53
N THR A 40 1.54 -11.49 18.40
CA THR A 40 2.22 -11.70 17.11
C THR A 40 3.66 -11.19 17.14
N VAL A 41 3.91 -9.95 17.59
CA VAL A 41 5.28 -9.38 17.65
C VAL A 41 6.17 -10.12 18.65
N SER A 42 5.59 -10.80 19.64
CA SER A 42 6.36 -11.65 20.57
C SER A 42 6.85 -12.96 19.94
N LYS A 43 6.19 -13.43 18.88
CA LYS A 43 6.44 -14.73 18.22
C LYS A 43 7.21 -14.61 16.92
N PHE A 44 7.13 -13.46 16.25
CA PHE A 44 7.71 -13.24 14.93
C PHE A 44 8.65 -12.04 14.95
N PRO A 45 9.72 -12.03 14.12
CA PRO A 45 10.71 -10.95 14.09
C PRO A 45 10.18 -9.75 13.28
N VAL A 46 9.09 -9.16 13.76
CA VAL A 46 8.40 -8.03 13.13
C VAL A 46 9.04 -6.73 13.60
N ASP A 47 9.42 -5.87 12.65
CA ASP A 47 9.89 -4.52 12.94
C ASP A 47 8.70 -3.57 13.15
N ILE A 48 8.83 -2.64 14.09
CA ILE A 48 7.85 -1.58 14.32
C ILE A 48 7.84 -0.54 13.18
N GLN A 49 8.95 -0.37 12.46
CA GLN A 49 9.09 0.73 11.49
C GLN A 49 8.02 0.73 10.38
N PRO A 50 7.67 -0.39 9.72
CA PRO A 50 6.58 -0.41 8.75
C PRO A 50 5.22 0.04 9.32
N PHE A 51 4.96 -0.19 10.61
CA PHE A 51 3.72 0.24 11.26
C PHE A 51 3.71 1.75 11.47
N LYS A 52 4.85 2.33 11.88
CA LYS A 52 5.02 3.79 11.99
C LYS A 52 4.84 4.45 10.62
N ASP A 53 5.46 3.88 9.60
CA ASP A 53 5.34 4.33 8.22
C ASP A 53 3.88 4.30 7.74
N MET A 54 3.12 3.24 8.05
CA MET A 54 1.69 3.19 7.75
C MET A 54 0.90 4.32 8.44
N VAL A 55 1.18 4.62 9.70
CA VAL A 55 0.54 5.75 10.41
C VAL A 55 0.88 7.08 9.72
N ASP A 56 2.11 7.26 9.24
CA ASP A 56 2.51 8.44 8.47
C ASP A 56 1.79 8.52 7.11
N GLY A 57 1.57 7.39 6.45
CA GLY A 57 0.69 7.29 5.29
C GLY A 57 -0.72 7.80 5.59
N MET A 58 -1.31 7.37 6.71
CA MET A 58 -2.62 7.86 7.15
C MET A 58 -2.62 9.36 7.46
N ARG A 59 -1.49 9.93 7.93
CA ARG A 59 -1.32 11.37 8.12
C ARG A 59 -1.27 12.13 6.80
N MET A 60 -0.54 11.64 5.81
CA MET A 60 -0.51 12.21 4.45
C MET A 60 -1.92 12.34 3.90
N ASP A 61 -2.73 11.33 4.18
CA ASP A 61 -4.09 11.20 3.73
C ASP A 61 -5.05 12.27 4.27
N LEU A 62 -4.65 13.04 5.29
CA LEU A 62 -5.43 14.15 5.84
C LEU A 62 -5.35 15.43 5.00
N TRP A 63 -4.29 15.61 4.21
CA TRP A 63 -4.01 16.89 3.56
C TRP A 63 -3.57 16.77 2.09
N LYS A 64 -2.98 15.63 1.68
CA LYS A 64 -2.48 15.45 0.32
C LYS A 64 -3.59 14.86 -0.57
N SER A 65 -3.93 15.57 -1.65
CA SER A 65 -4.95 15.15 -2.61
C SER A 65 -4.43 15.09 -4.06
N ARG A 66 -3.16 15.48 -4.29
CA ARG A 66 -2.48 15.52 -5.58
C ARG A 66 -1.02 15.09 -5.44
N TYR A 67 -0.49 14.50 -6.52
CA TYR A 67 0.84 13.92 -6.58
C TYR A 67 1.57 14.47 -7.80
N ASN A 68 2.66 15.19 -7.59
CA ASN A 68 3.33 15.91 -8.68
C ASN A 68 3.88 14.96 -9.75
N ASN A 69 4.37 13.80 -9.31
CA ASN A 69 5.00 12.79 -10.17
C ASN A 69 4.81 11.37 -9.60
N PHE A 70 5.30 10.38 -10.34
CA PHE A 70 5.21 8.99 -9.90
C PHE A 70 6.01 8.71 -8.62
N ASP A 71 7.11 9.41 -8.34
CA ASP A 71 7.88 9.17 -7.12
C ASP A 71 7.08 9.55 -5.86
N GLU A 72 6.35 10.66 -5.89
CA GLU A 72 5.43 11.03 -4.80
C GLU A 72 4.30 10.00 -4.65
N LEU A 73 3.75 9.53 -5.77
CA LEU A 73 2.71 8.51 -5.75
C LEU A 73 3.24 7.17 -5.22
N TYR A 74 4.45 6.78 -5.63
CA TYR A 74 5.13 5.58 -5.18
C TYR A 74 5.35 5.64 -3.67
N LEU A 75 5.81 6.77 -3.14
CA LEU A 75 6.00 6.95 -1.70
C LEU A 75 4.68 6.82 -0.94
N TYR A 76 3.58 7.34 -1.48
CA TYR A 76 2.26 7.12 -0.91
C TYR A 76 1.86 5.64 -0.92
N CYS A 77 1.99 4.96 -2.06
CA CYS A 77 1.72 3.53 -2.17
C CYS A 77 2.60 2.70 -1.21
N TYR A 78 3.86 3.09 -1.01
CA TYR A 78 4.76 2.49 -0.04
C TYR A 78 4.13 2.57 1.35
N TYR A 79 3.76 3.77 1.80
CA TYR A 79 3.24 3.98 3.13
C TYR A 79 1.94 3.22 3.39
N VAL A 80 0.97 3.30 2.46
CA VAL A 80 -0.39 2.80 2.72
C VAL A 80 -0.62 1.34 2.33
N ALA A 81 0.31 0.71 1.60
CA ALA A 81 0.15 -0.67 1.16
C ALA A 81 1.46 -1.46 1.11
N GLY A 82 2.55 -0.85 0.67
CA GLY A 82 3.87 -1.49 0.65
C GLY A 82 4.32 -1.97 2.04
N THR A 83 4.11 -1.13 3.05
CA THR A 83 4.39 -1.45 4.46
C THR A 83 3.67 -2.71 4.94
N VAL A 84 2.45 -3.00 4.47
CA VAL A 84 1.70 -4.23 4.82
C VAL A 84 2.47 -5.48 4.38
N GLY A 85 3.12 -5.43 3.22
CA GLY A 85 4.02 -6.49 2.76
C GLY A 85 5.17 -6.71 3.73
N LEU A 86 5.82 -5.61 4.17
CA LEU A 86 6.94 -5.66 5.13
C LEU A 86 6.51 -6.19 6.50
N MET A 87 5.29 -5.89 6.96
CA MET A 87 4.71 -6.43 8.19
C MET A 87 4.42 -7.93 8.09
N SER A 88 4.06 -8.41 6.90
CA SER A 88 3.53 -9.76 6.69
C SER A 88 4.64 -10.79 6.43
N VAL A 89 5.75 -10.42 5.80
CA VAL A 89 6.85 -11.34 5.49
C VAL A 89 7.41 -12.07 6.73
N PRO A 90 7.68 -11.41 7.88
CA PRO A 90 8.12 -12.10 9.10
C PRO A 90 7.17 -13.20 9.58
N VAL A 91 5.86 -13.01 9.36
CA VAL A 91 4.81 -13.95 9.79
C VAL A 91 4.66 -15.09 8.78
N MET A 92 4.66 -14.77 7.49
CA MET A 92 4.61 -15.75 6.40
C MET A 92 5.86 -16.63 6.37
N GLY A 93 7.00 -16.05 6.73
CA GLY A 93 8.32 -16.67 6.75
C GLY A 93 8.89 -16.99 5.37
N ILE A 94 10.22 -16.95 5.29
CA ILE A 94 11.00 -17.33 4.11
C ILE A 94 11.32 -18.83 4.21
N ALA A 95 11.21 -19.56 3.10
CA ALA A 95 11.46 -20.99 3.09
C ALA A 95 12.92 -21.29 3.51
N PRO A 96 13.17 -22.32 4.34
CA PRO A 96 14.52 -22.66 4.79
C PRO A 96 15.50 -23.00 3.63
N ASP A 97 14.97 -23.46 2.50
CA ASP A 97 15.70 -23.81 1.28
C ASP A 97 15.69 -22.69 0.22
N SER A 98 15.12 -21.53 0.54
CA SER A 98 15.14 -20.35 -0.34
C SER A 98 16.58 -19.96 -0.68
N LYS A 99 16.81 -19.64 -1.96
CA LYS A 99 18.09 -19.14 -2.46
C LYS A 99 18.13 -17.62 -2.59
N ALA A 100 16.97 -16.98 -2.43
CA ALA A 100 16.83 -15.54 -2.48
C ALA A 100 17.41 -14.89 -1.21
N SER A 101 17.90 -13.66 -1.33
CA SER A 101 18.25 -12.89 -0.14
C SER A 101 16.98 -12.43 0.56
N THR A 102 17.02 -12.27 1.88
CA THR A 102 15.91 -11.66 2.64
C THR A 102 15.49 -10.34 2.02
N GLU A 103 16.46 -9.48 1.64
CA GLU A 103 16.18 -8.20 0.99
C GLU A 103 15.37 -8.36 -0.30
N SER A 104 15.68 -9.34 -1.17
CA SER A 104 14.90 -9.57 -2.39
C SER A 104 13.47 -10.03 -2.11
N VAL A 105 13.23 -10.83 -1.07
CA VAL A 105 11.87 -11.24 -0.69
C VAL A 105 11.07 -10.05 -0.18
N TYR A 106 11.69 -9.17 0.63
CA TYR A 106 11.05 -7.95 1.10
C TYR A 106 10.77 -6.97 -0.05
N LYS A 107 11.66 -6.86 -1.04
CA LYS A 107 11.43 -6.07 -2.26
C LYS A 107 10.23 -6.58 -3.06
N ALA A 108 10.09 -7.90 -3.20
CA ALA A 108 8.93 -8.49 -3.86
C ALA A 108 7.62 -8.28 -3.06
N ALA A 109 7.65 -8.42 -1.74
CA ALA A 109 6.50 -8.13 -0.88
C ALA A 109 6.09 -6.66 -0.95
N LEU A 110 7.07 -5.75 -0.99
CA LEU A 110 6.84 -4.34 -1.21
C LEU A 110 6.18 -4.11 -2.58
N ALA A 111 6.73 -4.71 -3.64
CA ALA A 111 6.17 -4.61 -4.99
C ALA A 111 4.71 -5.08 -5.04
N LEU A 112 4.33 -6.13 -4.31
CA LEU A 112 2.94 -6.59 -4.23
C LEU A 112 2.01 -5.53 -3.63
N GLY A 113 2.44 -4.90 -2.52
CA GLY A 113 1.68 -3.82 -1.89
C GLY A 113 1.52 -2.61 -2.82
N ILE A 114 2.61 -2.21 -3.51
CA ILE A 114 2.55 -1.14 -4.52
C ILE A 114 1.59 -1.49 -5.65
N ALA A 115 1.68 -2.71 -6.20
CA ALA A 115 0.82 -3.17 -7.29
C ALA A 115 -0.67 -3.10 -6.90
N ASN A 116 -1.02 -3.64 -5.73
CA ASN A 116 -2.38 -3.62 -5.22
C ASN A 116 -2.90 -2.18 -5.03
N GLN A 117 -2.07 -1.27 -4.51
CA GLN A 117 -2.51 0.11 -4.32
C GLN A 117 -2.65 0.88 -5.62
N LEU A 118 -1.76 0.65 -6.59
CA LEU A 118 -1.94 1.19 -7.93
C LEU A 118 -3.23 0.66 -8.55
N THR A 119 -3.55 -0.64 -8.39
CA THR A 119 -4.82 -1.20 -8.86
C THR A 119 -6.03 -0.54 -8.20
N ASN A 120 -6.01 -0.31 -6.88
CA ASN A 120 -7.07 0.42 -6.17
C ASN A 120 -7.28 1.82 -6.78
N ILE A 121 -6.20 2.58 -6.95
CA ILE A 121 -6.25 3.92 -7.56
C ILE A 121 -6.84 3.88 -8.97
N LEU A 122 -6.44 2.91 -9.79
CA LEU A 122 -6.89 2.81 -11.18
C LEU A 122 -8.34 2.35 -11.30
N ARG A 123 -8.81 1.54 -10.35
CA ARG A 123 -10.21 1.10 -10.25
C ARG A 123 -11.12 2.23 -9.78
N ASP A 124 -10.64 3.03 -8.83
CA ASP A 124 -11.50 3.92 -8.03
C ASP A 124 -11.36 5.42 -8.41
N VAL A 125 -10.68 5.76 -9.52
CA VAL A 125 -10.46 7.14 -10.01
C VAL A 125 -11.69 8.03 -9.87
N GLY A 126 -12.85 7.56 -10.35
CA GLY A 126 -14.08 8.36 -10.33
C GLY A 126 -14.67 8.55 -8.92
N GLU A 127 -14.50 7.57 -8.04
CA GLU A 127 -14.90 7.67 -6.63
C GLU A 127 -14.00 8.65 -5.87
N ASP A 128 -12.69 8.54 -6.07
CA ASP A 128 -11.71 9.47 -5.51
C ASP A 128 -11.94 10.90 -5.99
N ALA A 129 -12.22 11.08 -7.28
CA ALA A 129 -12.51 12.39 -7.86
C ALA A 129 -13.75 13.04 -7.21
N ARG A 130 -14.81 12.28 -6.93
CA ARG A 130 -15.99 12.79 -6.20
C ARG A 130 -15.66 13.25 -4.77
N ARG A 131 -14.58 12.73 -4.19
CA ARG A 131 -14.05 13.10 -2.87
C ARG A 131 -12.97 14.19 -2.96
N GLY A 132 -12.77 14.77 -4.14
CA GLY A 132 -11.78 15.82 -4.39
C GLY A 132 -10.33 15.32 -4.51
N ARG A 133 -10.12 14.01 -4.70
CA ARG A 133 -8.80 13.37 -4.75
C ARG A 133 -8.44 12.90 -6.15
N ILE A 134 -7.18 13.08 -6.54
CA ILE A 134 -6.63 12.55 -7.78
C ILE A 134 -5.23 12.06 -7.46
N TYR A 135 -5.08 10.74 -7.38
CA TYR A 135 -3.80 10.09 -7.10
C TYR A 135 -2.88 10.01 -8.32
N LEU A 136 -3.44 10.07 -9.52
CA LEU A 136 -2.71 9.97 -10.78
C LEU A 136 -1.63 11.07 -10.87
N PRO A 137 -0.40 10.74 -11.33
CA PRO A 137 0.71 11.69 -11.39
C PRO A 137 0.38 12.89 -12.29
N GLN A 138 0.54 14.10 -11.75
CA GLN A 138 0.12 15.34 -12.41
C GLN A 138 0.98 15.68 -13.62
N ASP A 139 2.28 15.40 -13.57
CA ASP A 139 3.20 15.54 -14.69
C ASP A 139 2.83 14.62 -15.87
N GLU A 140 2.46 13.37 -15.59
CA GLU A 140 2.07 12.39 -16.61
C GLU A 140 0.69 12.70 -17.19
N LEU A 141 -0.25 13.21 -16.37
CA LEU A 141 -1.53 13.73 -16.86
C LEU A 141 -1.31 14.91 -17.82
N ALA A 142 -0.47 15.87 -17.43
CA ALA A 142 -0.15 17.02 -18.27
C ALA A 142 0.54 16.61 -19.58
N GLN A 143 1.46 15.64 -19.54
CA GLN A 143 2.11 15.07 -20.74
C GLN A 143 1.11 14.41 -21.69
N ALA A 144 0.05 13.79 -21.14
CA ALA A 144 -1.04 13.21 -21.91
C ALA A 144 -2.10 14.24 -22.37
N GLY A 145 -1.92 15.53 -22.04
CA GLY A 145 -2.88 16.58 -22.36
C GLY A 145 -4.17 16.54 -21.53
N LEU A 146 -4.12 15.89 -20.35
CA LEU A 146 -5.24 15.74 -19.43
C LEU A 146 -5.12 16.71 -18.26
N SER A 147 -6.25 17.21 -17.79
CA SER A 147 -6.34 18.07 -16.62
C SER A 147 -7.22 17.45 -15.53
N ASP A 148 -7.13 17.98 -14.31
CA ASP A 148 -8.04 17.64 -13.21
C ASP A 148 -9.53 17.77 -13.60
N ASP A 149 -9.87 18.78 -14.41
CA ASP A 149 -11.24 19.03 -14.87
C ASP A 149 -11.75 17.88 -15.77
N ASP A 150 -10.88 17.29 -16.59
CA ASP A 150 -11.23 16.11 -17.39
C ASP A 150 -11.54 14.90 -16.51
N ILE A 151 -10.79 14.73 -15.42
CA ILE A 151 -11.01 13.66 -14.43
C ILE A 151 -12.33 13.88 -13.70
N PHE A 152 -12.58 15.09 -13.21
CA PHE A 152 -13.82 15.42 -12.50
C PHE A 152 -15.05 15.31 -13.39
N LYS A 153 -14.93 15.60 -14.70
CA LYS A 153 -16.01 15.42 -15.68
C LYS A 153 -16.19 13.96 -16.12
N GLY A 154 -15.30 13.05 -15.73
CA GLY A 154 -15.38 11.62 -16.07
C GLY A 154 -15.31 11.35 -17.57
N ARG A 155 -14.57 12.17 -18.33
CA ARG A 155 -14.49 12.03 -19.79
C ARG A 155 -13.52 10.91 -20.18
N VAL A 156 -13.99 9.94 -20.96
CA VAL A 156 -13.18 8.82 -21.44
C VAL A 156 -12.77 9.05 -22.90
N THR A 157 -11.74 9.90 -23.09
CA THR A 157 -11.15 10.19 -24.41
C THR A 157 -10.10 9.13 -24.81
N ASP A 158 -9.53 9.25 -26.00
CA ASP A 158 -8.46 8.35 -26.45
C ASP A 158 -7.13 8.62 -25.74
N GLU A 159 -6.87 9.89 -25.40
CA GLU A 159 -5.75 10.31 -24.54
C GLU A 159 -5.87 9.66 -23.17
N TRP A 160 -7.06 9.70 -22.56
CA TRP A 160 -7.36 9.01 -21.29
C TRP A 160 -7.12 7.50 -21.38
N ARG A 161 -7.63 6.84 -22.43
CA ARG A 161 -7.41 5.40 -22.64
C ARG A 161 -5.92 5.07 -22.79
N SER A 162 -5.17 5.89 -23.51
CA SER A 162 -3.73 5.72 -23.69
C SER A 162 -2.98 5.88 -22.37
N PHE A 163 -3.28 6.95 -21.63
CA PHE A 163 -2.74 7.22 -20.30
C PHE A 163 -2.98 6.05 -19.33
N MET A 164 -4.24 5.59 -19.23
CA MET A 164 -4.61 4.49 -18.34
C MET A 164 -3.94 3.17 -18.71
N LYS A 165 -3.75 2.88 -20.01
CA LYS A 165 -2.95 1.71 -20.45
C LYS A 165 -1.51 1.78 -19.94
N GLY A 166 -0.92 2.96 -19.88
CA GLY A 166 0.40 3.19 -19.28
C GLY A 166 0.43 2.85 -17.80
N GLN A 167 -0.54 3.36 -17.04
CA GLN A 167 -0.64 3.10 -15.60
C GLN A 167 -0.92 1.62 -15.28
N ILE A 168 -1.79 0.97 -16.05
CA ILE A 168 -2.09 -0.46 -15.91
C ILE A 168 -0.83 -1.30 -16.18
N ARG A 169 -0.05 -0.94 -17.20
CA ARG A 169 1.22 -1.62 -17.49
C ARG A 169 2.20 -1.47 -16.32
N ARG A 170 2.27 -0.28 -15.73
CA ARG A 170 3.10 -0.02 -14.54
C ARG A 170 2.69 -0.91 -13.36
N ALA A 171 1.40 -0.99 -13.04
CA ALA A 171 0.91 -1.88 -11.98
C ALA A 171 1.27 -3.36 -12.25
N ARG A 172 1.11 -3.82 -13.50
CA ARG A 172 1.50 -5.18 -13.91
C ARG A 172 3.00 -5.46 -13.75
N MET A 173 3.87 -4.49 -14.03
CA MET A 173 5.31 -4.65 -13.79
C MET A 173 5.63 -4.88 -12.31
N PHE A 174 4.89 -4.25 -11.39
CA PHE A 174 5.05 -4.52 -9.96
C PHE A 174 4.50 -5.90 -9.55
N PHE A 175 3.42 -6.38 -10.17
CA PHE A 175 2.97 -7.76 -9.97
C PHE A 175 3.99 -8.79 -10.48
N GLU A 176 4.60 -8.56 -11.64
CA GLU A 176 5.67 -9.40 -12.18
C GLU A 176 6.90 -9.44 -11.24
N GLU A 177 7.22 -8.31 -10.60
CA GLU A 177 8.28 -8.27 -9.58
C GLU A 177 7.87 -9.00 -8.30
N ALA A 178 6.63 -8.82 -7.85
CA ALA A 178 6.08 -9.46 -6.66
C ALA A 178 6.07 -10.99 -6.77
N GLU A 179 5.68 -11.52 -7.92
CA GLU A 179 5.56 -12.96 -8.16
C GLU A 179 6.89 -13.70 -7.90
N LYS A 180 8.03 -13.06 -8.21
CA LYS A 180 9.38 -13.63 -7.99
C LYS A 180 9.62 -14.00 -6.53
N GLY A 181 9.09 -13.21 -5.58
CA GLY A 181 9.28 -13.46 -4.15
C GLY A 181 8.30 -14.48 -3.56
N ILE A 182 7.18 -14.76 -4.23
CA ILE A 182 6.14 -15.66 -3.68
C ILE A 182 6.69 -17.08 -3.51
N TYR A 183 7.47 -17.56 -4.47
CA TYR A 183 8.03 -18.92 -4.43
C TYR A 183 9.12 -19.08 -3.37
N GLU A 184 9.64 -17.99 -2.82
CA GLU A 184 10.67 -17.96 -1.77
C GLU A 184 10.07 -17.99 -0.36
N LEU A 185 8.75 -17.77 -0.23
CA LEU A 185 8.05 -17.90 1.04
C LEU A 185 7.92 -19.36 1.49
N ASN A 186 7.65 -19.58 2.78
CA ASN A 186 7.25 -20.88 3.29
C ASN A 186 6.08 -21.47 2.48
N SER A 187 6.08 -22.79 2.30
CA SER A 187 5.12 -23.51 1.45
C SER A 187 3.65 -23.20 1.77
N ALA A 188 3.31 -23.07 3.06
CA ALA A 188 1.97 -22.73 3.52
C ALA A 188 1.52 -21.32 3.11
N SER A 189 2.46 -20.40 2.91
CA SER A 189 2.20 -18.99 2.59
C SER A 189 2.15 -18.74 1.09
N ARG A 190 2.78 -19.58 0.26
CA ARG A 190 2.88 -19.37 -1.20
C ARG A 190 1.51 -19.25 -1.86
N TRP A 191 0.61 -20.20 -1.58
CA TRP A 191 -0.66 -20.29 -2.30
C TRP A 191 -1.64 -19.15 -1.94
N PRO A 192 -1.83 -18.79 -0.66
CA PRO A 192 -2.62 -17.62 -0.30
C PRO A 192 -2.10 -16.32 -0.93
N VAL A 193 -0.79 -16.12 -0.95
CA VAL A 193 -0.19 -14.90 -1.53
C VAL A 193 -0.34 -14.89 -3.05
N LEU A 194 -0.12 -16.03 -3.72
CA LEU A 194 -0.33 -16.14 -5.17
C LEU A 194 -1.80 -15.93 -5.54
N ALA A 195 -2.74 -16.50 -4.79
CA ALA A 195 -4.16 -16.28 -5.01
C ALA A 195 -4.53 -14.80 -4.83
N SER A 196 -3.98 -14.14 -3.82
CA SER A 196 -4.17 -12.69 -3.63
C SER A 196 -3.61 -11.89 -4.81
N LEU A 197 -2.45 -12.26 -5.36
CA LEU A 197 -1.88 -11.60 -6.54
C LEU A 197 -2.77 -11.77 -7.78
N LEU A 198 -3.30 -12.98 -8.00
CA LEU A 198 -4.09 -13.30 -9.20
C LEU A 198 -5.50 -12.70 -9.20
N LEU A 199 -6.08 -12.51 -8.01
CA LEU A 199 -7.47 -12.06 -7.86
C LEU A 199 -7.62 -10.54 -7.80
N TYR A 200 -6.55 -9.80 -7.51
CA TYR A 200 -6.57 -8.35 -7.34
C TYR A 200 -6.41 -7.62 -8.67
#